data_AF-A7VHI0-F1
#
_entry.id   AF-A7VHI0-F1
#
_cell.length_a   1.000
_cell.length_b   1.000
_cell.length_c   1.000
_cell.angle_alpha   90.00
_cell.angle_beta   90.00
_cell.angle_gamma   90.00
#
_symmetry.space_group_name_H-M   'P 1'
#
loop_
_entity.id
_entity.type
_entity.pdbx_description
1 polymer ?
#
loop_
_entity_poly.entity_id
_entity_poly.type
_entity_poly.pdbx_seq_one_letter_code
_entity_poly.pdbx_strand_id
1 'polypeptide(L)' 'MIKGYFVTEGYMGYVDGRYQLFADETDYIEYMEE' A
#
# COMPACT_ATOMS: atom_id res chain seq x y z
N MET A 1 -10.53 -5.48 -2.92
CA MET A 1 -9.68 -6.55 -2.36
C MET A 1 -8.38 -5.90 -1.96
N ILE A 2 -8.02 -5.95 -0.67
CA ILE A 2 -6.81 -5.33 -0.14
C ILE A 2 -5.59 -6.10 -0.69
N LYS A 3 -4.67 -5.41 -1.38
CA LYS A 3 -3.46 -6.01 -1.96
C LYS A 3 -2.19 -5.45 -1.29
N GLY A 4 -2.02 -5.73 -0.01
CA GLY A 4 -0.83 -5.33 0.72
C GLY A 4 -0.74 -5.94 2.11
N TYR A 5 0.29 -5.57 2.86
CA TYR A 5 0.56 -6.06 4.21
C TYR A 5 1.37 -5.04 5.03
N PHE A 6 1.19 -5.07 6.35
CA PHE A 6 1.96 -4.23 7.27
C PHE A 6 3.38 -4.76 7.47
N VAL A 7 4.33 -3.83 7.57
CA VAL A 7 5.73 -4.03 7.98
C VAL A 7 6.06 -3.07 9.12
N THR A 8 7.24 -3.21 9.73
CA THR A 8 7.65 -2.33 10.84
C THR A 8 7.69 -0.86 10.43
N GLU A 9 7.95 -0.59 9.15
CA GLU A 9 8.12 0.74 8.57
C GLU A 9 6.84 1.34 7.96
N GLY A 10 5.72 0.61 7.91
CA GLY A 10 4.47 1.09 7.30
C GLY A 10 3.66 -0.01 6.62
N TYR A 11 3.10 0.28 5.44
CA TYR A 11 2.25 -0.63 4.68
C TYR A 11 2.77 -0.87 3.26
N MET A 12 3.00 -2.12 2.88
CA MET A 12 3.45 -2.50 1.55
C MET A 12 2.25 -2.72 0.62
N GLY A 13 1.90 -1.71 -0.18
CA GLY A 13 0.82 -1.77 -1.17
C GLY A 13 1.28 -2.28 -2.54
N TYR A 14 0.43 -3.01 -3.25
CA TYR A 14 0.76 -3.57 -4.57
C TYR A 14 0.25 -2.68 -5.71
N VAL A 15 1.18 -2.06 -6.42
CA VAL A 15 0.95 -1.09 -7.50
C VAL A 15 1.75 -1.50 -8.74
N ASP A 16 1.10 -1.58 -9.90
CA ASP A 16 1.74 -1.85 -11.20
C ASP A 16 2.71 -3.04 -11.21
N GLY A 17 2.32 -4.14 -10.59
CA GLY A 17 3.10 -5.38 -10.60
C GLY A 17 4.21 -5.45 -9.55
N ARG A 18 4.30 -4.47 -8.63
CA ARG A 18 5.32 -4.44 -7.56
C ARG A 18 4.75 -3.94 -6.24
N TYR A 19 5.40 -4.30 -5.14
CA TYR A 19 5.10 -3.72 -3.83
C TYR A 19 5.84 -2.39 -3.65
N GLN A 20 5.13 -1.38 -3.13
CA GLN A 20 5.64 -0.05 -2.78
C GLN A 20 5.29 0.24 -1.32
N LEU A 21 6.18 0.94 -0.60
CA LEU A 21 5.97 1.29 0.80
C LEU A 21 5.15 2.57 0.91
N PHE A 22 4.10 2.52 1.70
CA PHE A 22 3.24 3.63 2.12
C PHE A 22 3.38 3.83 3.63
N ALA A 23 3.02 5.03 4.14
CA ALA A 23 3.08 5.29 5.57
C ALA A 23 2.05 4.42 6.32
N ASP A 24 0.83 4.31 5.81
CA ASP A 24 -0.15 3.31 6.26
C ASP A 24 -1.06 2.77 5.13
N GLU A 25 -2.06 1.96 5.52
CA GLU A 25 -3.03 1.38 4.58
C GLU A 25 -3.93 2.45 3.93
N THR A 26 -4.23 3.54 4.64
CA THR A 26 -5.07 4.65 4.15
C THR A 26 -4.37 5.36 3.01
N ASP A 27 -3.09 5.70 3.15
CA ASP A 27 -2.30 6.30 2.05
C ASP A 27 -2.29 5.41 0.80
N TYR A 28 -2.21 4.08 0.97
CA TYR A 28 -2.30 3.14 -0.15
C TYR A 28 -3.70 3.13 -0.79
N ILE A 29 -4.76 3.18 0.02
CA ILE A 29 -6.14 3.22 -0.50
C ILE A 29 -6.37 4.52 -1.27
N GLU A 30 -6.00 5.66 -0.69
CA GLU A 30 -6.10 6.97 -1.35
C GLU A 30 -5.34 6.99 -2.68
N TYR A 31 -4.11 6.47 -2.71
CA TYR A 31 -3.31 6.35 -3.94
C TYR A 31 -3.97 5.48 -5.03
N MET A 32 -4.71 4.43 -4.65
CA MET A 32 -5.37 3.51 -5.60
C MET A 32 -6.74 4.01 -6.08
N GLU A 33 -7.33 4.97 -5.36
CA GLU A 33 -8.60 5.62 -5.72
C GLU A 33 -8.40 6.87 -6.60
N GLU A 34 -7.18 7.40 -6.68
CA GLU A 34 -6.75 8.39 -7.69
C GLU A 34 -6.42 7.75 -9.06
#